data_AF-J3LBL0-F1
#
_entry.id   AF-J3LBL0-F1
#
_cell.length_a   1.000
_cell.length_b   1.000
_cell.length_c   1.000
_cell.angle_alpha   90.00
_cell.angle_beta   90.00
_cell.angle_gamma   90.00
#
_symmetry.space_group_name_H-M   'P 1'
#
loop_
_entity.id
_entity.type
_entity.pdbx_description
1 polymer ?
#
loop_
_entity_poly.entity_id
_entity_poly.type
_entity_poly.pdbx_seq_one_letter_code
_entity_poly.pdbx_strand_id
1 'polypeptide(L)'
;MAQPAWEKIGIYRAGIIPVMYQRVPCVKKGGVRFTINGHDHFNLVLVTNVATTGSIKSMDVMMGSNSTDWTPMARNWGANWHSLSYLTGQMLSFRVANMDGQTLVFRNVVPSGWTFGQTFASTLQFQ
;
A
#
# COMPACT_ATOMS: atom_id res chain seq x y z
N MET A 1 10.71 -16.24 11.70
CA MET A 1 10.60 -15.00 12.51
C MET A 1 11.96 -14.31 12.50
N ALA A 2 12.03 -12.98 12.46
CA ALA A 2 13.32 -12.27 12.54
C ALA A 2 13.87 -12.33 13.98
N GLN A 3 15.20 -12.37 14.14
CA GLN A 3 15.87 -12.49 15.45
C GLN A 3 15.38 -11.48 16.51
N PRO A 4 15.18 -10.18 16.20
CA PRO A 4 14.70 -9.23 17.21
C PRO A 4 13.29 -9.53 17.74
N ALA A 5 12.44 -10.17 16.93
CA ALA A 5 11.12 -10.63 17.39
C ALA A 5 11.22 -11.97 18.13
N TRP A 6 12.13 -12.85 17.71
CA TRP A 6 12.37 -14.15 18.33
C TRP A 6 12.86 -14.02 19.78
N GLU A 7 13.87 -13.17 20.02
CA GLU A 7 14.47 -12.97 21.35
C GLU A 7 13.50 -12.35 22.37
N LYS A 8 12.31 -11.89 21.94
CA LYS A 8 11.24 -11.44 22.83
C LYS A 8 10.43 -12.59 23.42
N ILE A 9 10.46 -13.77 22.82
CA ILE A 9 9.63 -14.92 23.20
C ILE A 9 10.42 -16.23 23.37
N GLY A 10 11.67 -16.28 22.90
CA GLY A 10 12.49 -17.49 22.86
C GLY A 10 13.94 -17.25 23.25
N ILE A 11 14.62 -18.35 23.60
CA ILE A 11 16.07 -18.35 23.84
C ILE A 11 16.76 -18.28 22.47
N TYR A 12 17.77 -17.41 22.34
CA TYR A 12 18.51 -17.19 21.09
C TYR A 12 18.92 -18.49 20.36
N ARG A 13 19.39 -19.50 21.11
CA ARG A 13 19.87 -20.78 20.57
C ARG A 13 18.85 -21.91 20.52
N ALA A 14 17.60 -21.68 20.94
CA ALA A 14 16.60 -22.76 20.99
C ALA A 14 16.20 -23.28 19.60
N GLY A 15 16.35 -22.47 18.55
CA GLY A 15 16.07 -22.84 17.17
C GLY A 15 14.57 -22.96 16.85
N ILE A 16 13.87 -23.88 17.51
CA ILE A 16 12.44 -24.16 17.32
C ILE A 16 11.75 -24.14 18.68
N ILE A 17 10.68 -23.36 18.80
CA ILE A 17 9.81 -23.31 19.98
C ILE A 17 8.35 -23.35 19.54
N PRO A 18 7.43 -23.93 20.33
CA PRO A 18 6.00 -23.81 20.07
C PRO A 18 5.54 -22.36 20.29
N VAL A 19 4.71 -21.83 19.38
CA VAL A 19 4.18 -20.45 19.44
C VAL A 19 2.67 -20.46 19.21
N MET A 20 1.93 -19.80 20.09
CA MET A 20 0.54 -19.43 19.85
C MET A 20 0.48 -18.01 19.29
N TYR A 21 -0.34 -17.79 18.27
CA TYR A 21 -0.48 -16.48 17.62
C TYR A 21 -1.92 -16.18 17.26
N GLN A 22 -2.25 -14.90 17.19
CA GLN A 22 -3.53 -14.40 16.71
C GLN A 22 -3.27 -13.13 15.90
N ARG A 23 -4.08 -12.90 14.87
CA ARG A 23 -4.06 -11.64 14.11
C ARG A 23 -4.61 -10.51 14.99
N VAL A 24 -3.89 -9.39 15.04
CA VAL A 24 -4.32 -8.16 15.72
C VAL A 24 -4.30 -6.98 14.75
N PRO A 25 -5.15 -5.95 14.98
CA PRO A 25 -5.10 -4.72 14.19
C PRO A 25 -3.72 -4.06 14.24
N CYS A 26 -3.19 -3.67 13.08
CA CYS A 26 -1.92 -2.97 12.96
C CYS A 26 -2.05 -1.52 13.41
N VAL A 27 -1.25 -1.10 14.39
CA VAL A 27 -1.12 0.32 14.77
C VAL A 27 0.04 0.93 13.97
N LYS A 28 -0.24 1.99 13.20
CA LYS A 28 0.75 2.68 12.36
C LYS A 28 0.82 4.17 12.70
N LYS A 29 2.00 4.76 12.53
CA LYS A 29 2.22 6.21 12.63
C LYS A 29 2.23 6.79 11.21
N GLY A 30 1.55 7.93 11.03
CA GLY A 30 1.36 8.56 9.72
C GLY A 30 0.35 7.84 8.84
N GLY A 31 0.18 8.31 7.61
CA GLY A 31 -0.77 7.75 6.65
C GLY A 31 -0.17 6.69 5.72
N VAL A 32 -1.04 6.16 4.86
CA VAL A 32 -0.68 5.18 3.82
C VAL A 32 0.31 5.81 2.84
N ARG A 33 1.26 5.02 2.35
CA ARG A 33 2.31 5.45 1.43
C ARG A 33 2.25 4.68 0.12
N PHE A 34 2.46 5.40 -0.98
CA PHE A 34 2.41 4.88 -2.34
C PHE A 34 3.79 5.06 -2.98
N THR A 35 4.45 3.96 -3.32
CA THR A 35 5.70 4.02 -4.09
C THR A 35 5.41 3.66 -5.54
N ILE A 36 5.72 4.56 -6.46
CA ILE A 36 5.40 4.39 -7.88
C ILE A 36 6.63 3.84 -8.60
N ASN A 37 6.53 2.63 -9.14
CA ASN A 37 7.58 1.93 -9.88
C ASN A 37 7.07 1.53 -11.28
N GLY A 38 7.94 0.90 -12.08
CA GLY A 38 7.62 0.42 -13.42
C GLY A 38 8.14 1.34 -14.51
N HIS A 39 7.38 1.48 -15.60
CA HIS A 39 7.69 2.32 -16.75
C HIS A 39 6.39 2.74 -17.46
N ASP A 40 6.50 3.47 -18.57
CA ASP A 40 5.34 3.88 -19.37
C ASP A 40 4.50 2.67 -19.79
N HIS A 41 3.18 2.77 -19.65
CA HIS A 41 2.22 1.67 -19.89
C HIS A 41 2.40 0.43 -19.00
N PHE A 42 3.23 0.49 -17.96
CA PHE A 42 3.29 -0.49 -16.89
C PHE A 42 3.62 0.20 -15.57
N ASN A 43 2.59 0.74 -14.93
CA ASN A 43 2.72 1.38 -13.63
C ASN A 43 2.55 0.34 -12.52
N LEU A 44 3.50 0.31 -11.58
CA LEU A 44 3.51 -0.61 -10.45
C LEU A 44 3.53 0.19 -9.14
N VAL A 45 2.42 0.20 -8.42
CA VAL A 45 2.26 0.94 -7.17
C VAL A 45 2.37 0.00 -5.98
N LEU A 46 3.40 0.20 -5.17
CA LEU A 46 3.57 -0.48 -3.89
C LEU A 46 2.87 0.32 -2.79
N VAL A 47 1.91 -0.30 -2.12
CA VAL A 47 1.18 0.32 -1.00
C VAL A 47 1.75 -0.17 0.32
N THR A 48 2.15 0.77 1.18
CA THR A 48 2.76 0.48 2.50
C THR A 48 2.16 1.34 3.61
N ASN A 49 2.51 1.02 4.86
CA ASN A 49 2.04 1.71 6.05
C ASN A 49 0.51 1.69 6.24
N VAL A 50 -0.13 0.55 5.94
CA VAL A 50 -1.57 0.33 6.12
C VAL A 50 -1.84 -0.13 7.56
N ALA A 51 -2.73 0.56 8.27
CA ALA A 51 -3.16 0.20 9.62
C ALA A 51 -4.25 -0.88 9.62
N THR A 52 -4.73 -1.21 10.81
CA THR A 52 -5.87 -2.10 11.07
C THR A 52 -5.68 -3.49 10.47
N THR A 53 -6.48 -3.90 9.49
CA THR A 53 -6.32 -5.17 8.80
C THR A 53 -4.93 -5.31 8.19
N GLY A 54 -4.32 -4.21 7.74
CA GLY A 54 -3.03 -4.21 7.06
C GLY A 54 -3.05 -4.86 5.66
N SER A 55 -4.22 -5.32 5.19
CA SER A 55 -4.40 -6.02 3.93
C SER A 55 -5.42 -5.30 3.04
N ILE A 56 -5.05 -5.11 1.78
CA ILE A 56 -5.84 -4.42 0.76
C ILE A 56 -6.58 -5.44 -0.11
N LYS A 57 -7.88 -5.21 -0.31
CA LYS A 57 -8.81 -5.99 -1.12
C LYS A 57 -8.82 -5.55 -2.58
N SER A 58 -8.92 -4.25 -2.83
CA SER A 58 -8.93 -3.67 -4.18
C SER A 58 -8.33 -2.27 -4.19
N MET A 59 -7.89 -1.85 -5.37
CA MET A 59 -7.31 -0.54 -5.59
C MET A 59 -7.70 -0.02 -6.97
N ASP A 60 -8.06 1.26 -7.05
CA ASP A 60 -8.32 1.97 -8.29
C ASP A 60 -7.44 3.22 -8.37
N VAL A 61 -7.16 3.67 -9.60
CA VAL A 61 -6.42 4.89 -9.89
C VAL A 61 -7.29 5.86 -10.68
N MET A 62 -7.14 7.15 -10.40
CA MET A 62 -7.76 8.24 -11.13
C MET A 62 -6.68 9.26 -11.49
N MET A 63 -6.74 9.76 -12.72
CA MET A 63 -5.75 10.67 -13.31
C MET A 63 -6.28 12.09 -13.39
N GLY A 64 -5.44 13.08 -13.03
CA GLY A 64 -5.78 14.50 -13.10
C GLY A 64 -6.54 15.01 -11.87
N SER A 65 -6.59 16.35 -11.74
CA SER A 65 -7.19 17.03 -10.57
C SER A 65 -8.71 17.00 -10.53
N ASN A 66 -9.33 17.00 -11.72
CA ASN A 66 -10.77 17.22 -11.89
C ASN A 66 -11.46 16.03 -12.56
N SER A 67 -10.76 14.91 -12.72
CA SER A 67 -11.38 13.68 -13.22
C SER A 67 -12.26 13.06 -12.14
N THR A 68 -13.24 12.27 -12.58
CA THR A 68 -14.08 11.41 -11.73
C THR A 68 -13.97 9.94 -12.12
N ASP A 69 -13.15 9.62 -13.12
CA ASP A 69 -13.08 8.30 -13.73
C ASP A 69 -12.05 7.43 -13.02
N TRP A 70 -12.55 6.39 -12.36
CA TRP A 70 -11.75 5.42 -11.63
C TRP A 70 -11.44 4.21 -12.52
N THR A 71 -10.17 3.93 -12.73
CA THR A 71 -9.71 2.72 -13.43
C THR A 71 -9.21 1.70 -12.41
N PRO A 72 -9.69 0.45 -12.44
CA PRO A 72 -9.22 -0.57 -11.52
C PRO A 72 -7.75 -0.91 -11.75
N MET A 73 -7.03 -1.18 -10.67
CA MET A 73 -5.67 -1.71 -10.69
C MET A 73 -5.70 -3.20 -10.35
N ALA A 74 -4.89 -3.98 -11.07
CA ALA A 74 -4.79 -5.41 -10.84
C ALA A 74 -3.70 -5.72 -9.81
N ARG A 75 -4.03 -6.59 -8.84
CA ARG A 75 -3.06 -7.04 -7.85
C ARG A 75 -1.95 -7.83 -8.54
N ASN A 76 -0.70 -7.44 -8.29
CA ASN A 76 0.49 -8.18 -8.68
C ASN A 76 1.10 -8.86 -7.43
N TRP A 77 2.35 -9.32 -7.50
CA TRP A 77 3.01 -9.98 -6.37
C TRP A 77 3.05 -9.10 -5.11
N GLY A 78 2.83 -9.71 -3.95
CA GLY A 78 2.91 -9.02 -2.66
C GLY A 78 1.87 -7.91 -2.50
N ALA A 79 2.33 -6.69 -2.21
CA ALA A 79 1.47 -5.50 -2.05
C ALA A 79 1.58 -4.54 -3.26
N ASN A 80 2.04 -5.05 -4.40
CA ASN A 80 2.14 -4.28 -5.63
C ASN A 80 0.84 -4.37 -6.43
N TRP A 81 0.41 -3.24 -6.96
CA TRP A 81 -0.79 -3.10 -7.80
C TRP A 81 -0.38 -2.49 -9.12
N HIS A 82 -0.86 -3.03 -10.23
CA HIS A 82 -0.45 -2.56 -11.54
C HIS A 82 -1.59 -2.00 -12.39
N SER A 83 -1.24 -1.08 -13.28
CA SER A 83 -2.08 -0.56 -14.34
C SER A 83 -1.28 -0.50 -15.64
N LEU A 84 -1.94 -0.81 -16.76
CA LEU A 84 -1.37 -0.72 -18.10
C LEU A 84 -1.69 0.62 -18.80
N SER A 85 -2.41 1.50 -18.10
CA SER A 85 -2.69 2.85 -18.59
C SER A 85 -1.44 3.72 -18.52
N TYR A 86 -1.40 4.75 -19.39
CA TYR A 86 -0.34 5.76 -19.35
C TYR A 86 -0.60 6.73 -18.18
N LEU A 87 0.10 6.54 -17.05
CA LEU A 87 -0.03 7.38 -15.85
C LEU A 87 1.13 8.37 -15.67
N THR A 88 2.22 8.20 -16.44
CA THR A 88 3.50 8.88 -16.23
C THR A 88 3.35 10.41 -16.26
N GLY A 89 3.88 11.07 -15.23
CA GLY A 89 3.85 12.53 -15.08
C GLY A 89 2.47 13.13 -14.77
N GLN A 90 1.41 12.33 -14.76
CA GLN A 90 0.07 12.79 -14.42
C GLN A 90 -0.13 12.84 -12.91
N MET A 91 -0.96 13.77 -12.44
CA MET A 91 -1.36 13.76 -11.03
C MET A 91 -2.26 12.55 -10.75
N LEU A 92 -1.99 11.79 -9.68
CA LEU A 92 -2.72 10.55 -9.39
C LEU A 92 -3.46 10.62 -8.06
N SER A 93 -4.67 10.07 -8.08
CA SER A 93 -5.46 9.74 -6.90
C SER A 93 -5.65 8.23 -6.82
N PHE A 94 -5.75 7.71 -5.59
CA PHE A 94 -6.00 6.29 -5.38
C PHE A 94 -7.24 6.07 -4.54
N ARG A 95 -8.04 5.07 -4.89
CA ARG A 95 -9.13 4.56 -4.05
C ARG A 95 -8.74 3.16 -3.61
N VAL A 96 -8.70 2.93 -2.31
CA VAL A 96 -8.19 1.68 -1.73
C VAL A 96 -9.22 1.12 -0.77
N ALA A 97 -9.64 -0.13 -0.99
CA ALA A 97 -10.51 -0.85 -0.09
C ALA A 97 -9.70 -1.88 0.71
N ASN A 98 -9.86 -1.90 2.03
CA ASN A 98 -9.27 -2.93 2.88
C ASN A 98 -10.16 -4.19 2.94
N MET A 99 -9.65 -5.26 3.54
CA MET A 99 -10.39 -6.53 3.68
C MET A 99 -11.57 -6.44 4.65
N ASP A 100 -11.59 -5.44 5.54
CA ASP A 100 -12.69 -5.19 6.48
C ASP A 100 -13.83 -4.36 5.85
N GLY A 101 -13.72 -4.00 4.57
CA GLY A 101 -14.74 -3.28 3.82
C GLY A 101 -14.65 -1.76 3.86
N GLN A 102 -13.71 -1.19 4.64
CA GLN A 102 -13.44 0.24 4.64
C GLN A 102 -12.76 0.65 3.33
N THR A 103 -13.26 1.71 2.71
CA THR A 103 -12.68 2.29 1.49
C THR A 103 -12.24 3.72 1.77
N LEU A 104 -11.00 4.05 1.41
CA LEU A 104 -10.45 5.40 1.50
C LEU A 104 -10.06 5.92 0.13
N VAL A 105 -10.26 7.22 -0.09
CA VAL A 105 -9.86 7.93 -1.29
C VAL A 105 -8.72 8.89 -0.96
N PHE A 106 -7.56 8.65 -1.55
CA PHE A 106 -6.35 9.44 -1.45
C PHE A 106 -6.29 10.36 -2.66
N ARG A 107 -6.99 11.49 -2.58
CA ARG A 107 -7.04 12.47 -3.67
C ARG A 107 -5.70 13.18 -3.83
N ASN A 108 -5.24 13.29 -5.08
CA ASN A 108 -4.07 14.07 -5.51
C ASN A 108 -2.82 13.78 -4.67
N VAL A 109 -2.66 12.53 -4.22
CA VAL A 109 -1.56 12.13 -3.34
C VAL A 109 -0.23 12.07 -4.08
N VAL A 110 -0.27 11.84 -5.40
CA VAL A 110 0.89 11.93 -6.28
C VAL A 110 0.74 13.20 -7.11
N PRO A 111 1.61 14.22 -6.95
CA PRO A 111 1.59 15.44 -7.75
C PRO A 111 1.99 15.16 -9.20
N SER A 112 1.67 16.04 -10.15
CA SER A 112 2.17 15.95 -11.53
C SER A 112 3.70 16.06 -11.59
N GLY A 113 4.31 15.53 -12.65
CA GLY A 113 5.77 15.56 -12.86
C GLY A 113 6.55 14.59 -11.97
N TRP A 114 5.89 13.66 -11.31
CA TRP A 114 6.55 12.57 -10.57
C TRP A 114 7.35 11.66 -11.52
N THR A 115 8.33 10.97 -10.95
CA THR A 115 9.19 9.98 -11.63
C THR A 115 9.17 8.64 -10.89
N PHE A 116 9.47 7.55 -11.61
CA PHE A 116 9.50 6.21 -11.02
C PHE A 116 10.56 6.10 -9.92
N GLY A 117 10.25 5.31 -8.90
CA GLY A 117 11.05 5.13 -7.68
C GLY A 117 10.65 6.06 -6.52
N GLN A 118 9.78 7.05 -6.75
CA GLN A 118 9.36 7.97 -5.69
C GLN A 118 8.26 7.39 -4.80
N THR A 119 8.31 7.76 -3.52
CA THR A 119 7.29 7.42 -2.51
C THR A 119 6.52 8.66 -2.06
N PHE A 120 5.20 8.58 -2.10
CA PHE A 120 4.28 9.64 -1.69
C PHE A 120 3.50 9.22 -0.46
N ALA A 121 3.57 10.02 0.59
CA ALA A 121 2.89 9.75 1.85
C ALA A 121 1.59 10.55 1.94
N SER A 122 0.51 9.88 2.33
CA SER A 122 -0.74 10.54 2.68
C SER A 122 -0.80 10.87 4.18
N THR A 123 -1.77 11.70 4.55
CA THR A 123 -2.15 11.95 5.95
C THR A 123 -3.28 11.01 6.42
N LEU A 124 -3.93 10.29 5.49
CA LEU A 124 -5.08 9.43 5.76
C LEU A 124 -4.65 8.01 6.16
N GLN A 125 -5.45 7.38 7.01
CA GLN A 125 -5.22 6.02 7.51
C GLN A 125 -6.53 5.27 7.76
N PHE A 126 -6.49 3.94 7.60
CA PHE A 126 -7.59 3.04 7.97
C PHE A 126 -7.80 3.00 9.49
N GLN A 127 -9.04 2.81 9.93
CA GLN A 127 -9.46 2.85 11.34
C GLN A 127 -10.19 1.57 11.76
#